data_AF-A0A8J3JQV7-F1
#
_entry.id   AF-A0A8J3JQV7-F1
#
_cell.length_a   1.000
_cell.length_b   1.000
_cell.length_c   1.000
_cell.angle_alpha   90.00
_cell.angle_beta   90.00
_cell.angle_gamma   90.00
#
_symmetry.space_group_name_H-M   'P 1'
#
loop_
_entity.id
_entity.type
_entity.pdbx_description
1 polymer ?
#
loop_
_entity_poly.entity_id
_entity_poly.type
_entity_poly.pdbx_seq_one_letter_code
_entity_poly.pdbx_strand_id
1 'polypeptide(L)'
;MPPVLRLMAAAGLPTAGGEIGMPDIAIEAARSGSGRVAACLTVVEELLAEEGDAPYAALKFLEALQNVASHGVPQLVSTEELMPLRGPRTIAGWAQVEHFWQDVVDWCDGNGVDLQESEPIRGIDNQRLRSLVWPAVRTLPDGRAVDLSHVVQYELAVGVPMA
;
A
#
# COMPACT_ATOMS: atom_id res chain seq x y z
N MET A 1 7.22 -21.54 1.95
CA MET A 1 7.32 -20.68 0.75
C MET A 1 7.57 -19.25 1.23
N PRO A 2 8.53 -18.50 0.67
CA PRO A 2 8.77 -17.10 1.02
C PRO A 2 7.48 -16.26 1.00
N PRO A 3 7.35 -15.24 1.87
CA PRO A 3 6.15 -14.39 1.94
C PRO A 3 5.74 -13.80 0.60
N VAL A 4 6.69 -13.26 -0.17
CA VAL A 4 6.45 -12.64 -1.48
C VAL A 4 5.86 -13.65 -2.47
N LEU A 5 6.40 -14.87 -2.53
CA LEU A 5 5.90 -15.91 -3.43
C LEU A 5 4.48 -16.38 -3.04
N ARG A 6 4.12 -16.37 -1.76
CA ARG A 6 2.74 -16.68 -1.32
C ARG A 6 1.76 -15.61 -1.79
N LEU A 7 2.14 -14.33 -1.66
CA LEU A 7 1.34 -13.20 -2.14
C LEU A 7 1.22 -13.19 -3.66
N MET A 8 2.29 -13.48 -4.39
CA MET A 8 2.26 -13.66 -5.84
C MET A 8 1.29 -14.77 -6.26
N ALA A 9 1.37 -15.95 -5.61
CA ALA A 9 0.47 -17.05 -5.89
C ALA A 9 -1.00 -16.67 -5.64
N ALA A 10 -1.29 -15.98 -4.53
CA ALA A 10 -2.63 -15.49 -4.22
C ALA A 10 -3.13 -14.43 -5.22
N ALA A 11 -2.22 -13.60 -5.75
CA ALA A 11 -2.51 -12.63 -6.80
C ALA A 11 -2.59 -13.24 -8.21
N GLY A 12 -2.45 -14.56 -8.35
CA GLY A 12 -2.49 -15.26 -9.64
C GLY A 12 -1.27 -14.98 -10.52
N LEU A 13 -0.14 -14.59 -9.92
CA LEU A 13 1.10 -14.23 -10.61
C LEU A 13 2.05 -15.44 -10.67
N PRO A 14 2.86 -15.56 -11.73
CA PRO A 14 3.78 -16.69 -11.89
C PRO A 14 4.86 -16.66 -10.82
N THR A 15 5.01 -17.75 -10.06
CA THR A 15 6.07 -17.92 -9.06
C THR A 15 7.33 -18.58 -9.63
N ALA A 16 7.21 -19.21 -10.79
CA ALA A 16 8.35 -19.69 -11.57
C ALA A 16 8.91 -18.54 -12.41
N GLY A 17 10.08 -18.02 -12.03
CA GLY A 17 10.72 -16.87 -12.70
C GLY A 17 11.36 -15.85 -11.77
N GLY A 18 11.18 -16.00 -10.46
CA GLY A 18 11.71 -15.08 -9.45
C GLY A 18 10.62 -14.21 -8.84
N GLU A 19 11.01 -13.38 -7.88
CA GLU A 19 10.09 -12.47 -7.19
C GLU A 19 9.81 -11.23 -8.04
N ILE A 20 8.55 -10.80 -8.04
CA ILE A 20 8.16 -9.47 -8.51
C ILE A 20 8.00 -8.53 -7.30
N GLY A 21 8.05 -7.23 -7.54
CA GLY A 21 7.94 -6.24 -6.48
C GLY A 21 6.57 -6.27 -5.80
N MET A 22 6.55 -6.07 -4.47
CA MET A 22 5.30 -5.88 -3.70
C MET A 22 4.34 -4.85 -4.31
N PRO A 23 4.82 -3.71 -4.85
CA PRO A 23 4.00 -2.74 -5.58
C PRO A 23 3.18 -3.37 -6.72
N ASP A 24 3.82 -4.23 -7.53
CA ASP A 24 3.16 -4.89 -8.68
C ASP A 24 2.14 -5.93 -8.22
N ILE A 25 2.45 -6.67 -7.15
CA ILE A 25 1.53 -7.65 -6.56
C ILE A 25 0.27 -6.94 -6.05
N ALA A 26 0.43 -5.80 -5.36
CA ALA A 26 -0.69 -5.03 -4.81
C ALA A 26 -1.60 -4.49 -5.93
N ILE A 27 -1.02 -3.96 -7.02
CA ILE A 27 -1.80 -3.50 -8.18
C ILE A 27 -2.59 -4.65 -8.82
N GLU A 28 -1.96 -5.81 -9.02
CA GLU A 28 -2.65 -6.94 -9.62
C GLU A 28 -3.76 -7.48 -8.71
N ALA A 29 -3.50 -7.55 -7.41
CA ALA A 29 -4.50 -7.95 -6.41
C ALA A 29 -5.69 -6.98 -6.41
N ALA A 30 -5.43 -5.67 -6.49
CA ALA A 30 -6.44 -4.61 -6.43
C ALA A 30 -7.32 -4.50 -7.68
N ARG A 31 -7.05 -5.23 -8.77
CA ARG A 31 -7.91 -5.20 -9.96
C ARG A 31 -9.32 -5.67 -9.66
N SER A 32 -10.30 -4.81 -9.93
CA SER A 32 -11.72 -5.07 -9.68
C SER A 32 -12.21 -6.32 -10.42
N GLY A 33 -13.10 -7.08 -9.79
CA GLY A 33 -13.71 -8.28 -10.36
C GLY A 33 -12.80 -9.51 -10.44
N SER A 34 -11.53 -9.43 -10.03
CA SER A 34 -10.60 -10.57 -10.06
C SER A 34 -10.80 -11.56 -8.89
N GLY A 35 -11.36 -11.09 -7.76
CA GLY A 35 -11.45 -11.85 -6.51
C GLY A 35 -10.11 -12.09 -5.80
N ARG A 36 -8.99 -11.64 -6.39
CA ARG A 36 -7.63 -11.93 -5.93
C ARG A 36 -7.28 -11.22 -4.64
N VAL A 37 -7.81 -10.01 -4.43
CA VAL A 37 -7.53 -9.26 -3.20
C VAL A 37 -7.98 -9.99 -1.95
N ALA A 38 -9.11 -10.71 -1.98
CA ALA A 38 -9.56 -11.51 -0.85
C ALA A 38 -8.58 -12.67 -0.53
N ALA A 39 -8.05 -13.32 -1.56
CA ALA A 39 -7.03 -14.36 -1.40
C ALA A 39 -5.72 -13.79 -0.83
N CYS A 40 -5.27 -12.63 -1.34
CA CYS A 40 -4.08 -11.96 -0.82
C CYS A 40 -4.26 -11.53 0.65
N LEU A 41 -5.42 -10.98 1.02
CA LEU A 41 -5.70 -10.59 2.41
C LEU A 41 -5.77 -11.80 3.35
N THR A 42 -6.19 -12.97 2.86
CA THR A 42 -6.10 -14.23 3.63
C THR A 42 -4.64 -14.59 3.90
N VAL A 43 -3.77 -14.51 2.89
CA VAL A 43 -2.32 -14.74 3.06
C VAL A 43 -1.69 -13.71 4.00
N VAL A 44 -2.08 -12.43 3.91
CA VAL A 44 -1.63 -11.38 4.82
C VAL A 44 -2.00 -11.70 6.27
N GLU A 45 -3.23 -12.15 6.52
CA GLU A 45 -3.68 -12.52 7.86
C GLU A 45 -2.81 -13.62 8.49
N GLU A 46 -2.38 -14.60 7.70
CA GLU A 46 -1.44 -15.64 8.11
C GLU A 46 -0.04 -15.08 8.36
N LEU A 47 0.50 -14.31 7.41
CA LEU A 47 1.86 -13.74 7.48
C LEU A 47 2.04 -12.81 8.69
N LEU A 48 1.00 -12.07 9.07
CA LEU A 48 1.01 -11.22 10.27
C LEU A 48 1.05 -12.01 11.58
N ALA A 49 0.74 -13.31 11.56
CA ALA A 49 0.83 -14.19 12.73
C ALA A 49 2.19 -14.89 12.85
N GLU A 50 3.04 -14.80 11.82
CA GLU A 50 4.33 -15.48 11.75
C GLU A 50 5.46 -14.65 12.39
N GLU A 51 6.60 -15.30 12.62
CA GLU A 51 7.81 -14.65 13.12
C GLU A 51 8.79 -14.31 11.97
N GLY A 52 9.83 -13.54 12.27
CA GLY A 52 10.85 -13.14 11.31
C GLY A 52 10.36 -12.09 10.32
N ASP A 53 10.69 -12.23 9.04
CA ASP A 53 10.43 -11.21 8.02
C ASP A 53 9.00 -11.24 7.46
N ALA A 54 8.20 -12.25 7.82
CA ALA A 54 6.84 -12.44 7.27
C ALA A 54 5.88 -11.28 7.61
N PRO A 55 5.78 -10.79 8.86
CA PRO A 55 4.93 -9.64 9.18
C PRO A 55 5.35 -8.38 8.43
N TYR A 56 6.65 -8.17 8.24
CA TYR A 56 7.16 -7.00 7.51
C TYR A 56 6.75 -7.03 6.03
N ALA A 57 6.84 -8.19 5.38
CA ALA A 57 6.34 -8.38 4.02
C ALA A 57 4.83 -8.14 3.93
N ALA A 58 4.06 -8.59 4.93
CA ALA A 58 2.61 -8.37 4.99
C ALA A 58 2.25 -6.88 5.13
N LEU A 59 2.95 -6.15 6.01
CA LEU A 59 2.76 -4.70 6.17
C LEU A 59 3.11 -3.92 4.91
N LYS A 60 4.21 -4.26 4.23
CA LYS A 60 4.57 -3.67 2.92
C LYS A 60 3.49 -3.89 1.86
N PHE A 61 2.90 -5.08 1.84
CA PHE A 61 1.78 -5.35 0.94
C PHE A 61 0.55 -4.51 1.29
N LEU A 62 0.20 -4.43 2.58
CA LEU A 62 -0.93 -3.62 3.05
C LEU A 62 -0.75 -2.14 2.73
N GLU A 63 0.45 -1.59 2.89
CA GLU A 63 0.78 -0.22 2.51
C GLU A 63 0.58 0.01 1.01
N ALA A 64 1.17 -0.84 0.18
CA ALA A 64 1.02 -0.74 -1.27
C ALA A 64 -0.46 -0.84 -1.69
N LEU A 65 -1.22 -1.76 -1.09
CA LEU A 65 -2.64 -1.94 -1.37
C LEU A 65 -3.48 -0.74 -0.93
N GLN A 66 -3.21 -0.18 0.26
CA GLN A 66 -3.87 1.04 0.74
C GLN A 66 -3.64 2.21 -0.21
N ASN A 67 -2.40 2.42 -0.62
CA ASN A 67 -2.03 3.52 -1.51
C ASN A 67 -2.72 3.37 -2.87
N VAL A 68 -2.67 2.17 -3.46
CA VAL A 68 -3.36 1.86 -4.73
C VAL A 68 -4.88 2.09 -4.63
N ALA A 69 -5.53 1.61 -3.56
CA ALA A 69 -6.97 1.77 -3.37
C ALA A 69 -7.38 3.23 -3.11
N SER A 70 -6.51 4.02 -2.47
CA SER A 70 -6.78 5.42 -2.11
C SER A 70 -7.05 6.34 -3.32
N HIS A 71 -6.56 5.97 -4.51
CA HIS A 71 -6.72 6.80 -5.71
C HIS A 71 -8.15 6.84 -6.26
N GLY A 72 -9.03 5.91 -5.87
CA GLY A 72 -10.42 5.88 -6.33
C GLY A 72 -10.57 5.67 -7.84
N VAL A 73 -9.64 4.91 -8.45
CA VAL A 73 -9.61 4.63 -9.88
C VAL A 73 -10.61 3.50 -10.21
N PRO A 74 -11.53 3.65 -11.19
CA PRO A 74 -12.64 2.69 -11.41
C PRO A 74 -12.24 1.24 -11.69
N GLN A 75 -11.02 1.00 -12.18
CA GLN A 75 -10.51 -0.35 -12.48
C GLN A 75 -9.92 -1.06 -11.25
N LEU A 76 -9.87 -0.37 -10.11
CA LEU A 76 -9.32 -0.86 -8.86
C LEU A 76 -10.41 -0.91 -7.78
N VAL A 77 -10.23 -1.83 -6.83
CA VAL A 77 -11.08 -1.90 -5.63
C VAL A 77 -10.91 -0.67 -4.76
N SER A 78 -12.00 -0.17 -4.20
CA SER A 78 -11.98 0.96 -3.28
C SER A 78 -11.56 0.53 -1.87
N THR A 79 -11.18 1.51 -1.05
CA THR A 79 -10.89 1.27 0.38
C THR A 79 -12.09 0.65 1.11
N GLU A 80 -13.31 1.11 0.80
CA GLU A 80 -14.56 0.62 1.38
C GLU A 80 -14.83 -0.84 0.99
N GLU A 81 -14.57 -1.21 -0.27
CA GLU A 81 -14.70 -2.59 -0.77
C GLU A 81 -13.72 -3.55 -0.09
N LEU A 82 -12.55 -3.04 0.34
CA LEU A 82 -11.55 -3.82 1.08
C LEU A 82 -11.93 -4.06 2.53
N MET A 83 -12.67 -3.12 3.16
CA MET A 83 -12.99 -3.20 4.59
C MET A 83 -13.56 -4.54 5.05
N PRO A 84 -14.61 -5.10 4.40
CA PRO A 84 -15.23 -6.35 4.85
C PRO A 84 -14.38 -7.60 4.58
N LEU A 85 -13.29 -7.49 3.82
CA LEU A 85 -12.44 -8.63 3.45
C LEU A 85 -11.31 -8.89 4.45
N ARG A 86 -11.09 -7.97 5.40
CA ARG A 86 -9.96 -8.01 6.33
C ARG A 86 -10.26 -8.91 7.53
N GLY A 87 -9.32 -9.78 7.87
CA GLY A 87 -9.30 -10.48 9.16
C GLY A 87 -8.83 -9.59 10.32
N PRO A 88 -8.89 -10.06 11.58
CA PRO A 88 -8.54 -9.27 12.75
C PRO A 88 -7.11 -8.70 12.73
N ARG A 89 -6.11 -9.46 12.31
CA ARG A 89 -4.72 -8.96 12.23
C ARG A 89 -4.56 -8.00 11.07
N THR A 90 -5.22 -8.29 9.95
CA THR A 90 -5.26 -7.42 8.79
C THR A 90 -5.88 -6.07 9.13
N ILE A 91 -6.92 -6.02 9.99
CA ILE A 91 -7.48 -4.77 10.52
C ILE A 91 -6.43 -4.01 11.33
N ALA A 92 -5.73 -4.68 12.25
CA ALA A 92 -4.71 -4.04 13.07
C ALA A 92 -3.52 -3.53 12.24
N GLY A 93 -3.01 -4.33 11.29
CA GLY A 93 -1.94 -3.93 10.38
C GLY A 93 -2.38 -2.82 9.43
N TRP A 94 -3.63 -2.84 8.98
CA TRP A 94 -4.20 -1.76 8.16
C TRP A 94 -4.21 -0.44 8.94
N ALA A 95 -4.73 -0.48 10.18
CA ALA A 95 -4.75 0.69 11.05
C ALA A 95 -3.33 1.19 11.34
N GLN A 96 -2.35 0.31 11.56
CA GLN A 96 -0.96 0.70 11.79
C GLN A 96 -0.40 1.52 10.62
N VAL A 97 -0.59 1.04 9.38
CA VAL A 97 -0.18 1.77 8.18
C VAL A 97 -0.94 3.09 8.06
N GLU A 98 -2.24 3.10 8.33
CA GLU A 98 -3.07 4.31 8.31
C GLU A 98 -2.58 5.38 9.29
N HIS A 99 -2.26 5.00 10.53
CA HIS A 99 -1.71 5.91 11.53
C HIS A 99 -0.36 6.48 11.09
N PHE A 100 0.54 5.64 10.55
CA PHE A 100 1.84 6.11 10.07
C PHE A 100 1.70 7.22 9.00
N TRP A 101 0.85 7.00 8.00
CA TRP A 101 0.63 8.01 6.97
C TRP A 101 -0.09 9.25 7.52
N GLN A 102 -0.97 9.08 8.50
CA GLN A 102 -1.62 10.21 9.18
C GLN A 102 -0.60 11.06 9.94
N ASP A 103 0.36 10.45 10.65
CA ASP A 103 1.43 11.17 11.36
C ASP A 103 2.26 12.03 10.38
N VAL A 104 2.57 11.49 9.19
CA VAL A 104 3.28 12.22 8.13
C VAL A 104 2.45 13.41 7.64
N VAL A 105 1.14 13.22 7.41
CA VAL A 105 0.23 14.29 6.97
C VAL A 105 0.10 15.38 8.04
N ASP A 106 -0.11 15.00 9.29
CA ASP A 106 -0.22 15.93 10.41
C ASP A 106 1.06 16.75 10.59
N TRP A 107 2.23 16.11 10.40
CA TRP A 107 3.50 16.81 10.40
C TRP A 107 3.61 17.79 9.21
N CYS A 108 3.24 17.38 7.99
CA CYS A 108 3.25 18.27 6.83
C CYS A 108 2.37 19.49 7.06
N ASP A 109 1.14 19.29 7.53
CA ASP A 109 0.17 20.34 7.82
C ASP A 109 0.66 21.26 8.96
N GLY A 110 1.25 20.69 10.02
CA GLY A 110 1.81 21.45 11.14
C GLY A 110 3.07 22.26 10.79
N ASN A 111 3.81 21.87 9.76
CA ASN A 111 5.07 22.52 9.34
C ASN A 111 4.94 23.32 8.03
N GLY A 112 3.74 23.40 7.45
CA GLY A 112 3.50 24.14 6.21
C GLY A 112 4.16 23.53 4.98
N VAL A 113 4.36 22.21 4.96
CA VAL A 113 4.83 21.47 3.78
C VAL A 113 3.67 21.30 2.81
N ASP A 114 3.86 21.76 1.57
CA ASP A 114 2.80 21.80 0.56
C ASP A 114 2.54 20.43 -0.09
N LEU A 115 1.42 19.80 0.27
CA LEU A 115 0.95 18.56 -0.34
C LEU A 115 0.25 18.85 -1.68
N GLN A 116 0.77 18.26 -2.75
CA GLN A 116 0.26 18.47 -4.11
C GLN A 116 -1.09 17.79 -4.35
N GLU A 117 -1.82 18.24 -5.37
CA GLU A 117 -3.09 17.60 -5.78
C GLU A 117 -2.87 16.19 -6.36
N SER A 118 -3.79 15.28 -6.05
CA SER A 118 -3.73 13.89 -6.52
C SER A 118 -4.25 13.64 -7.93
N GLU A 119 -4.97 14.60 -8.55
CA GLU A 119 -5.59 14.43 -9.88
C GLU A 119 -4.59 13.95 -10.96
N PRO A 120 -3.39 14.52 -11.09
CA PRO A 120 -2.41 14.05 -12.08
C PRO A 120 -1.98 12.58 -11.89
N ILE A 121 -1.95 12.10 -10.63
CA ILE A 121 -1.57 10.72 -10.31
C ILE A 121 -2.66 9.74 -10.77
N ARG A 122 -3.93 10.09 -10.60
CA ARG A 122 -5.07 9.28 -11.05
C ARG A 122 -5.11 9.16 -12.58
N GLY A 123 -4.70 10.22 -13.27
CA GLY A 123 -4.66 10.31 -14.73
C GLY A 123 -3.43 9.66 -15.41
N ILE A 124 -2.51 9.04 -14.67
CA ILE A 124 -1.35 8.38 -15.28
C ILE A 124 -1.84 7.25 -16.19
N ASP A 125 -1.53 7.29 -17.48
CA ASP A 125 -1.84 6.20 -18.43
C ASP A 125 -0.71 5.18 -18.62
N ASN A 126 0.53 5.62 -18.44
CA ASN A 126 1.68 4.76 -18.64
C ASN A 126 1.74 3.67 -17.55
N GLN A 127 1.61 2.40 -17.96
CA GLN A 127 1.58 1.25 -17.05
C GLN A 127 2.81 1.17 -16.12
N ARG A 128 4.01 1.45 -16.65
CA ARG A 128 5.24 1.43 -15.85
C ARG A 128 5.26 2.57 -14.83
N LEU A 129 4.73 3.73 -15.19
CA LEU A 129 4.64 4.83 -14.23
C LEU A 129 3.59 4.54 -13.16
N ARG A 130 2.45 3.91 -13.51
CA ARG A 130 1.45 3.45 -12.52
C ARG A 130 2.07 2.52 -11.49
N SER A 131 2.90 1.56 -11.91
CA SER A 131 3.51 0.60 -10.98
C SER A 131 4.52 1.19 -10.02
N LEU A 132 5.12 2.33 -10.38
CA LEU A 132 6.03 3.07 -9.51
C LEU A 132 5.29 4.04 -8.59
N VAL A 133 4.29 4.76 -9.12
CA VAL A 133 3.66 5.89 -8.43
C VAL A 133 2.52 5.42 -7.52
N TRP A 134 1.58 4.63 -8.03
CA TRP A 134 0.35 4.33 -7.27
C TRP A 134 0.60 3.62 -5.93
N PRO A 135 1.56 2.68 -5.83
CA PRO A 135 1.84 2.04 -4.55
C PRO A 135 2.65 2.91 -3.58
N ALA A 136 3.29 3.98 -4.08
CA ALA A 136 4.19 4.84 -3.31
C ALA A 136 3.57 6.20 -2.92
N VAL A 137 2.36 6.49 -3.39
CA VAL A 137 1.66 7.75 -3.15
C VAL A 137 0.26 7.46 -2.62
N ARG A 138 -0.11 8.13 -1.53
CA ARG A 138 -1.45 8.05 -0.95
C ARG A 138 -2.25 9.28 -1.33
N THR A 139 -3.43 9.05 -1.88
CA THR A 139 -4.43 10.10 -2.08
C THR A 139 -5.25 10.27 -0.80
N LEU A 140 -5.36 11.50 -0.33
CA LEU A 140 -6.10 11.87 0.87
C LEU A 140 -7.58 12.15 0.53
N PRO A 141 -8.50 12.07 1.51
CA PRO A 141 -9.92 12.37 1.31
C PRO A 141 -10.21 13.78 0.77
N ASP A 142 -9.33 14.75 1.07
CA ASP A 142 -9.43 16.12 0.59
C ASP A 142 -8.86 16.34 -0.83
N GLY A 143 -8.36 15.29 -1.47
CA GLY A 143 -7.83 15.31 -2.83
C GLY A 143 -6.33 15.61 -2.92
N ARG A 144 -5.65 15.93 -1.82
CA ARG A 144 -4.19 16.07 -1.77
C ARG A 144 -3.50 14.70 -1.84
N ALA A 145 -2.20 14.70 -2.08
CA ALA A 145 -1.37 13.51 -2.13
C ALA A 145 -0.18 13.63 -1.17
N VAL A 146 0.12 12.52 -0.48
CA VAL A 146 1.32 12.37 0.35
C VAL A 146 2.13 11.19 -0.19
N ASP A 147 3.45 11.33 -0.22
CA ASP A 147 4.34 10.38 -0.88
C ASP A 147 5.63 10.13 -0.09
N LEU A 148 6.51 9.28 -0.64
CA LEU A 148 7.79 8.95 -0.02
C LEU A 148 8.69 10.16 0.25
N SER A 149 8.62 11.23 -0.54
CA SER A 149 9.43 12.44 -0.30
C SER A 149 8.98 13.15 0.99
N HIS A 150 7.70 13.09 1.31
CA HIS A 150 7.15 13.60 2.57
C HIS A 150 7.54 12.71 3.75
N VAL A 151 7.49 11.39 3.56
CA VAL A 151 7.96 10.41 4.56
C VAL A 151 9.43 10.66 4.92
N VAL A 152 10.30 10.86 3.93
CA VAL A 152 11.73 11.14 4.16
C VAL A 152 11.90 12.45 4.94
N GLN A 153 11.17 13.50 4.58
CA GLN A 153 11.23 14.77 5.31
C GLN A 153 10.75 14.64 6.76
N TYR A 154 9.64 13.93 6.97
CA TYR A 154 9.11 13.60 8.29
C TYR A 154 10.15 12.85 9.13
N GLU A 155 10.68 11.73 8.63
CA GLU A 155 11.67 10.92 9.34
C GLU A 155 12.96 11.69 9.64
N LEU A 156 13.41 12.58 8.75
CA LEU A 156 14.58 13.45 9.03
C LEU A 156 14.30 14.50 10.11
N ALA A 157 13.04 14.90 10.29
CA ALA A 157 12.64 15.93 11.25
C ALA A 157 12.26 15.36 12.62
N VAL A 158 11.55 14.23 12.65
CA VAL A 158 11.07 13.59 13.90
C VAL A 158 11.92 12.40 14.34
N GLY A 159 12.69 11.82 13.42
CA GLY A 159 13.46 10.61 13.66
C GLY A 159 14.74 10.89 14.46
N VAL A 160 15.14 9.88 15.23
CA VAL A 160 16.54 9.71 15.62
C VAL A 160 17.33 9.43 14.34
N PRO A 161 18.55 9.99 14.14
CA PRO A 161 19.30 9.83 12.89
C PRO A 161 19.36 8.39 12.42
N MET A 162 19.04 8.14 11.14
CA MET A 162 19.29 6.84 10.52
C MET A 162 20.79 6.53 10.65
N ALA A 163 21.11 5.48 11.42
CA ALA A 163 22.48 4.98 11.59
C ALA A 163 23.05 4.43 10.27
#